data_AF-T1DP89-F1
#
_entry.id   AF-T1DP89-F1
#
_cell.length_a   1.000
_cell.length_b   1.000
_cell.length_c   1.000
_cell.angle_alpha   90.00
_cell.angle_beta   90.00
_cell.angle_gamma   90.00
#
_symmetry.space_group_name_H-M   'P 1'
#
loop_
_entity.id
_entity.type
_entity.pdbx_description
1 polymer ?
#
loop_
_entity_poly.entity_id
_entity_poly.type
_entity_poly.pdbx_seq_one_letter_code
_entity_poly.pdbx_strand_id
1 'polypeptide(L)'
;DILLQNQQKGWWTIGLINGQYKYMTAETFGYKLNANGASLKKKQLWTLEPSNTGDSIIYLKSHLGRYLSVDTFGNVLCESEERDAGSRFQISITDDNSGRWALKNEQRGYFLGGTPEKLTCTAKAPGKSELWSVHLAARPQVNLRSVGRKRFAHLSDSQDEIHVDANIPWGEDTLFTLEFRADEEGRYALHTCNNRYLNSNGKLEVRCTEDCLFSAEYHSGHLALRDRHGLYLSPIGSKAVLKSRSQTVTRDELFSLEDSLPQASFIAALNSKYVSVKQGVDVTANQDEIGENETFQLEFDWSAHRWALRTTQDRYWCLSTGGGIQATGNRRSADALFELEWHGDGSVSFRANNGKLLATKRSGHLFATAEAVEETTKFYFYLINRPILVLKCEQGFVGYRAPGSNKLECNKAIYETILVERA
;
A
#
# COMPACT_ATOMS: atom_id res chain seq x y z
N ASP A 1 5.77 5.75 10.53
CA ASP A 1 6.09 4.97 9.33
C ASP A 1 6.44 5.93 8.19
N ILE A 2 7.62 5.78 7.58
CA ILE A 2 8.11 6.66 6.50
C ILE A 2 7.28 6.50 5.22
N LEU A 3 6.71 5.31 4.97
CA LEU A 3 5.88 5.05 3.79
C LEU A 3 4.60 5.89 3.82
N LEU A 4 3.90 5.88 4.96
CA LEU A 4 2.69 6.69 5.18
C LEU A 4 2.99 8.20 5.07
N GLN A 5 4.12 8.66 5.62
CA GLN A 5 4.52 10.08 5.53
C GLN A 5 4.84 10.51 4.09
N ASN A 6 5.52 9.65 3.33
CA ASN A 6 5.86 9.91 1.93
C ASN A 6 4.61 9.91 1.05
N GLN A 7 3.68 8.96 1.24
CA GLN A 7 2.40 8.92 0.52
C GLN A 7 1.60 10.20 0.71
N GLN A 8 1.54 10.76 1.93
CA GLN A 8 0.87 12.05 2.20
C GLN A 8 1.46 13.23 1.41
N LYS A 9 2.74 13.13 1.02
CA LYS A 9 3.44 14.13 0.20
C LYS A 9 3.43 13.79 -1.30
N GLY A 10 2.82 12.67 -1.70
CA GLY A 10 2.87 12.14 -3.07
C GLY A 10 4.23 11.58 -3.48
N TRP A 11 5.09 11.24 -2.51
CA TRP A 11 6.42 10.70 -2.75
C TRP A 11 6.39 9.18 -2.78
N TRP A 12 7.22 8.59 -3.64
CA TRP A 12 7.35 7.14 -3.71
C TRP A 12 8.55 6.67 -2.92
N THR A 13 8.42 5.54 -2.24
CA THR A 13 9.59 4.82 -1.73
C THR A 13 9.81 3.61 -2.63
N ILE A 14 11.02 3.49 -3.17
CA ILE A 14 11.36 2.50 -4.20
C ILE A 14 12.68 1.81 -3.90
N GLY A 15 12.86 0.64 -4.51
CA GLY A 15 14.14 0.03 -4.80
C GLY A 15 14.45 0.14 -6.30
N LEU A 16 15.71 0.36 -6.64
CA LEU A 16 16.20 0.38 -8.02
C LEU A 16 17.03 -0.87 -8.26
N ILE A 17 16.66 -1.67 -9.25
CA ILE A 17 17.25 -2.97 -9.55
C ILE A 17 18.01 -2.90 -10.87
N ASN A 18 19.29 -3.26 -10.87
CA ASN A 18 20.11 -3.27 -12.07
C ASN A 18 19.85 -4.52 -12.95
N GLY A 19 20.49 -4.58 -14.12
CA GLY A 19 20.40 -5.73 -15.04
C GLY A 19 20.93 -7.07 -14.51
N GLN A 20 21.48 -7.12 -13.29
CA GLN A 20 21.89 -8.34 -12.58
C GLN A 20 20.92 -8.72 -11.44
N TYR A 21 19.74 -8.10 -11.40
CA TYR A 21 18.72 -8.30 -10.37
C TYR A 21 19.22 -7.98 -8.95
N LYS A 22 20.07 -6.97 -8.84
CA LYS A 22 20.59 -6.45 -7.57
C LYS A 22 20.15 -5.01 -7.34
N TYR A 23 19.87 -4.70 -6.08
CA TYR A 23 19.38 -3.40 -5.66
C TYR A 23 20.53 -2.40 -5.47
N MET A 24 20.32 -1.19 -5.98
CA MET A 24 21.09 -0.01 -5.63
C MET A 24 21.03 0.23 -4.12
N THR A 25 22.20 0.36 -3.51
CA THR A 25 22.41 0.36 -2.07
C THR A 25 23.23 1.57 -1.68
N ALA A 26 22.70 2.35 -0.73
CA ALA A 26 23.47 3.35 0.00
C ALA A 26 24.05 2.71 1.26
N GLU A 27 25.37 2.66 1.37
CA GLU A 27 26.04 2.11 2.56
C GLU A 27 25.93 3.08 3.74
N THR A 28 25.81 2.51 4.95
CA THR A 28 25.65 3.29 6.18
C THR A 28 26.87 4.14 6.51
N PHE A 29 28.06 3.73 6.08
CA PHE A 29 29.32 4.41 6.39
C PHE A 29 30.08 4.79 5.12
N GLY A 30 30.74 5.95 5.16
CA GLY A 30 31.62 6.44 4.09
C GLY A 30 30.90 6.80 2.79
N TYR A 31 29.58 6.96 2.83
CA TYR A 31 28.73 7.42 1.72
C TYR A 31 28.89 6.63 0.42
N LYS A 32 29.31 5.38 0.54
CA LYS A 32 29.56 4.51 -0.60
C LYS A 32 28.24 4.06 -1.21
N LEU A 33 28.25 3.96 -2.53
CA LEU A 33 27.16 3.41 -3.32
C LEU A 33 27.62 2.15 -4.02
N ASN A 34 26.70 1.20 -4.15
CA ASN A 34 26.87 0.01 -4.98
C ASN A 34 25.49 -0.44 -5.47
N ALA A 35 25.45 -1.44 -6.34
CA ALA A 35 24.24 -2.12 -6.77
C ALA A 35 24.39 -3.64 -6.58
N ASN A 36 24.75 -4.05 -5.36
CA ASN A 36 24.95 -5.45 -4.97
C ASN A 36 23.89 -5.99 -3.98
N GLY A 37 22.89 -5.18 -3.61
CA GLY A 37 21.86 -5.57 -2.67
C GLY A 37 21.02 -6.75 -3.16
N ALA A 38 20.87 -7.81 -2.37
CA ALA A 38 20.11 -8.99 -2.78
C ALA A 38 18.60 -8.90 -2.52
N SER A 39 18.18 -7.96 -1.67
CA SER A 39 16.78 -7.81 -1.26
C SER A 39 16.49 -6.35 -0.91
N LEU A 40 15.22 -5.94 -1.01
CA LEU A 40 14.78 -4.60 -0.68
C LEU A 40 14.66 -4.43 0.83
N LYS A 41 15.77 -4.04 1.48
CA LYS A 41 15.82 -3.68 2.90
C LYS A 41 16.14 -2.19 3.07
N LYS A 42 16.30 -1.74 4.31
CA LYS A 42 16.55 -0.32 4.66
C LYS A 42 17.59 0.36 3.78
N LYS A 43 18.74 -0.25 3.51
CA LYS A 43 19.82 0.36 2.71
C LYS A 43 19.51 0.48 1.21
N GLN A 44 18.53 -0.28 0.73
CA GLN A 44 18.07 -0.33 -0.65
C GLN A 44 16.86 0.58 -0.89
N LEU A 45 16.31 1.21 0.15
CA LEU A 45 15.19 2.13 0.04
C LEU A 45 15.67 3.52 -0.38
N TRP A 46 15.02 4.00 -1.43
CA TRP A 46 15.17 5.35 -1.96
C TRP A 46 13.82 6.04 -1.95
N THR A 47 13.77 7.26 -1.42
CA THR A 47 12.62 8.15 -1.55
C THR A 47 12.77 8.94 -2.83
N LEU A 48 11.82 8.76 -3.74
CA LEU A 48 11.68 9.50 -4.98
C LEU A 48 10.82 10.74 -4.68
N GLU A 49 11.47 11.89 -4.70
CA GLU A 49 10.84 13.19 -4.47
C GLU A 49 10.67 13.92 -5.82
N PRO A 50 9.45 14.34 -6.21
CA PRO A 50 9.26 15.12 -7.42
C PRO A 50 9.96 16.47 -7.33
N SER A 51 10.48 16.93 -8.47
CA SER A 51 10.86 18.32 -8.68
C SER A 51 9.62 19.19 -8.85
N ASN A 52 9.69 20.44 -8.42
CA ASN A 52 8.66 21.44 -8.73
C ASN A 52 8.73 21.93 -10.18
N THR A 53 9.76 21.50 -10.93
CA THR A 53 10.00 21.84 -12.33
C THR A 53 10.19 20.56 -13.14
N GLY A 54 9.33 20.35 -14.15
CA GLY A 54 9.35 19.21 -15.08
C GLY A 54 8.67 17.94 -14.56
N ASP A 55 7.72 17.38 -15.33
CA ASP A 55 6.82 16.28 -14.92
C ASP A 55 7.50 14.91 -14.65
N SER A 56 8.77 14.76 -15.02
CA SER A 56 9.55 13.52 -14.82
C SER A 56 10.90 13.76 -14.16
N ILE A 57 11.11 14.95 -13.58
CA ILE A 57 12.34 15.28 -12.87
C ILE A 57 12.16 14.96 -11.40
N ILE A 58 13.10 14.19 -10.87
CA ILE A 58 13.07 13.64 -9.52
C ILE A 58 14.38 13.87 -8.80
N TYR A 59 14.31 13.76 -7.48
CA TYR A 59 15.44 13.60 -6.58
C TYR A 59 15.34 12.22 -5.93
N LEU A 60 16.46 11.53 -5.79
CA LEU A 60 16.54 10.24 -5.11
C LEU A 60 17.24 10.43 -3.77
N LYS A 61 16.49 10.27 -2.68
CA LYS A 61 16.99 10.41 -1.31
C LYS A 61 17.14 9.05 -0.63
N SER A 62 18.33 8.73 -0.17
CA SER A 62 18.62 7.49 0.54
C SER A 62 17.95 7.43 1.92
N HIS A 63 17.93 6.24 2.51
CA HIS A 63 17.50 6.00 3.89
C HIS A 63 18.27 6.80 4.97
N LEU A 64 19.42 7.40 4.63
CA LEU A 64 20.20 8.27 5.50
C LEU A 64 19.80 9.75 5.39
N GLY A 65 18.80 10.06 4.56
CA GLY A 65 18.37 11.42 4.31
C GLY A 65 19.26 12.19 3.32
N ARG A 66 20.10 11.50 2.56
CA ARG A 66 21.05 12.11 1.62
C ARG A 66 20.67 11.88 0.18
N TYR A 67 20.86 12.88 -0.68
CA TYR A 67 20.51 12.83 -2.08
C TYR A 67 21.60 12.21 -2.93
N LEU A 68 21.19 11.37 -3.87
CA LEU A 68 22.00 10.91 -4.98
C LEU A 68 22.37 12.11 -5.86
N SER A 69 23.65 12.28 -6.18
CA SER A 69 24.12 13.36 -7.05
C SER A 69 25.25 12.90 -7.96
N VAL A 70 25.58 13.72 -8.97
CA VAL A 70 26.65 13.48 -9.93
C VAL A 70 27.57 14.69 -9.98
N ASP A 71 28.88 14.45 -9.86
CA ASP A 71 29.89 15.51 -9.97
C ASP A 71 30.26 15.85 -11.43
N THR A 72 31.14 16.83 -11.62
CA THR A 72 31.62 17.28 -12.93
C THR A 72 32.44 16.24 -13.69
N PHE A 73 32.86 15.14 -13.05
CA PHE A 73 33.59 14.03 -13.65
C PHE A 73 32.70 12.82 -13.94
N GLY A 74 31.44 12.83 -13.50
CA GLY A 74 30.49 11.73 -13.68
C GLY A 74 30.56 10.68 -12.58
N ASN A 75 31.21 10.97 -11.46
CA ASN A 75 31.16 10.14 -10.27
C ASN A 75 29.79 10.32 -9.60
N VAL A 76 29.22 9.22 -9.13
CA VAL A 76 27.94 9.21 -8.43
C VAL A 76 28.20 9.26 -6.93
N LEU A 77 27.57 10.21 -6.25
CA LEU A 77 27.75 10.51 -4.83
C LEU A 77 26.41 10.42 -4.10
N CYS A 78 26.44 10.25 -2.77
CA CYS A 78 25.24 10.28 -1.93
C CYS A 78 25.55 10.88 -0.55
N GLU A 79 26.09 12.10 -0.56
CA GLU A 79 26.66 12.74 0.64
C GLU A 79 25.81 13.90 1.15
N SER A 80 25.22 14.69 0.25
CA SER A 80 24.52 15.93 0.59
C SER A 80 23.13 15.67 1.18
N GLU A 81 22.78 16.39 2.24
CA GLU A 81 21.42 16.45 2.78
C GLU A 81 20.55 17.51 2.05
N GLU A 82 21.15 18.29 1.16
CA GLU A 82 20.51 19.34 0.37
C GLU A 82 20.40 18.95 -1.10
N ARG A 83 19.35 19.44 -1.76
CA ARG A 83 19.15 19.31 -3.21
C ARG A 83 20.03 20.33 -3.93
N ASP A 84 20.65 19.90 -5.01
CA ASP A 84 21.52 20.70 -5.87
C ASP A 84 21.26 20.42 -7.36
N ALA A 85 22.05 21.03 -8.25
CA ALA A 85 21.94 20.78 -9.68
C ALA A 85 22.37 19.35 -10.07
N GLY A 86 23.35 18.78 -9.35
CA GLY A 86 23.88 17.45 -9.61
C GLY A 86 22.96 16.32 -9.18
N SER A 87 21.96 16.58 -8.34
CA SER A 87 20.99 15.61 -7.81
C SER A 87 19.67 15.55 -8.58
N ARG A 88 19.59 16.28 -9.71
CA ARG A 88 18.40 16.29 -10.58
C ARG A 88 18.50 15.19 -11.63
N PHE A 89 17.56 14.24 -11.58
CA PHE A 89 17.46 13.16 -12.55
C PHE A 89 16.12 13.19 -13.27
N GLN A 90 16.15 13.11 -14.59
CA GLN A 90 14.98 12.89 -15.43
C GLN A 90 14.78 11.39 -15.66
N ILE A 91 13.58 10.89 -15.39
CA ILE A 91 13.18 9.53 -15.74
C ILE A 91 12.89 9.47 -17.24
N SER A 92 13.50 8.51 -17.92
CA SER A 92 13.17 8.13 -19.29
C SER A 92 12.77 6.65 -19.30
N ILE A 93 11.58 6.36 -19.82
CA ILE A 93 11.14 4.97 -20.04
C ILE A 93 11.71 4.50 -21.38
N THR A 94 12.09 3.23 -21.48
CA THR A 94 12.62 2.66 -22.71
C THR A 94 11.53 2.33 -23.71
N ASP A 95 11.81 2.53 -24.99
CA ASP A 95 10.91 2.17 -26.10
C ASP A 95 10.86 0.65 -26.38
N ASP A 96 11.68 -0.14 -25.68
CA ASP A 96 11.79 -1.60 -25.84
C ASP A 96 10.67 -2.40 -25.15
N ASN A 97 9.66 -1.72 -24.60
CA ASN A 97 8.56 -2.29 -23.81
C ASN A 97 9.01 -3.13 -22.59
N SER A 98 10.27 -3.02 -22.14
CA SER A 98 10.73 -3.69 -20.92
C SER A 98 10.22 -3.02 -19.64
N GLY A 99 9.72 -1.78 -19.75
CA GLY A 99 9.24 -1.02 -18.60
C GLY A 99 10.34 -0.53 -17.66
N ARG A 100 11.62 -0.73 -18.03
CA ARG A 100 12.77 -0.27 -17.27
C ARG A 100 12.99 1.22 -17.46
N TRP A 101 13.59 1.82 -16.44
CA TRP A 101 13.87 3.25 -16.40
C TRP A 101 15.34 3.49 -16.69
N ALA A 102 15.61 4.52 -17.47
CA ALA A 102 16.90 5.16 -17.57
C ALA A 102 16.84 6.49 -16.81
N LEU A 103 17.83 6.75 -15.95
CA LEU A 103 17.87 7.94 -15.11
C LEU A 103 18.93 8.90 -15.64
N LYS A 104 18.50 9.96 -16.33
CA LYS A 104 19.40 10.95 -16.94
C LYS A 104 19.65 12.10 -15.98
N ASN A 105 20.91 12.38 -15.65
CA ASN A 105 21.25 13.58 -14.90
C ASN A 105 21.04 14.83 -15.77
N GLU A 106 20.26 15.81 -15.28
CA GLU A 106 19.84 16.97 -16.07
C GLU A 106 21.03 17.87 -16.43
N GLN A 107 21.89 18.18 -15.46
CA GLN A 107 23.04 19.06 -15.65
C GLN A 107 24.08 18.48 -16.61
N ARG A 108 24.31 17.17 -16.52
CA ARG A 108 25.36 16.47 -17.27
C ARG A 108 24.89 15.92 -18.61
N GLY A 109 23.61 15.59 -18.71
CA GLY A 109 23.04 14.94 -19.88
C GLY A 109 23.40 13.45 -20.04
N TYR A 110 23.98 12.82 -19.02
CA TYR A 110 24.39 11.41 -19.03
C TYR A 110 23.46 10.54 -18.18
N PHE A 111 23.52 9.23 -18.39
CA PHE A 111 22.66 8.26 -17.72
C PHE A 111 23.38 7.55 -16.56
N LEU A 112 22.67 7.39 -15.45
CA LEU A 112 23.11 6.66 -14.27
C LEU A 112 23.17 5.15 -14.55
N GLY A 113 24.34 4.56 -14.34
CA GLY A 113 24.58 3.14 -14.52
C GLY A 113 25.93 2.73 -13.94
N GLY A 114 26.64 1.87 -14.67
CA GLY A 114 27.97 1.37 -14.27
C GLY A 114 27.96 -0.09 -13.82
N THR A 115 28.95 -0.47 -13.00
CA THR A 115 29.08 -1.83 -12.49
C THR A 115 28.44 -1.95 -11.10
N PRO A 116 28.14 -3.17 -10.63
CA PRO A 116 27.59 -3.36 -9.28
C PRO A 116 28.46 -2.75 -8.17
N GLU A 117 29.78 -2.68 -8.33
CA GLU A 117 30.71 -2.13 -7.34
C GLU A 117 30.87 -0.61 -7.45
N LYS A 118 30.68 -0.05 -8.65
CA LYS A 118 30.94 1.36 -8.93
C LYS A 118 29.90 1.93 -9.90
N LEU A 119 29.00 2.73 -9.34
CA LEU A 119 28.05 3.51 -10.12
C LEU A 119 28.72 4.73 -10.74
N THR A 120 28.39 5.00 -12.00
CA THR A 120 28.87 6.16 -12.77
C THR A 120 27.73 6.79 -13.55
N CYS A 121 27.91 8.03 -13.98
CA CYS A 121 26.95 8.75 -14.83
C CYS A 121 27.68 9.44 -15.99
N THR A 122 28.12 8.62 -16.95
CA THR A 122 28.98 9.04 -18.08
C THR A 122 28.46 8.57 -19.43
N ALA A 123 27.44 7.71 -19.45
CA ALA A 123 26.87 7.15 -20.67
C ALA A 123 26.01 8.19 -21.41
N LYS A 124 26.24 8.36 -22.71
CA LYS A 124 25.48 9.28 -23.59
C LYS A 124 24.11 8.76 -23.99
N ALA A 125 23.93 7.44 -23.95
CA ALA A 125 22.69 6.74 -24.25
C ALA A 125 22.58 5.55 -23.30
N PRO A 126 21.37 5.14 -22.92
CA PRO A 126 21.18 4.03 -21.99
C PRO A 126 21.55 2.70 -22.64
N GLY A 127 22.50 1.98 -22.04
CA GLY A 127 22.77 0.57 -22.31
C GLY A 127 22.23 -0.33 -21.20
N LYS A 128 22.54 -1.63 -21.25
CA LYS A 128 22.08 -2.60 -20.24
C LYS A 128 22.45 -2.22 -18.80
N SER A 129 23.56 -1.51 -18.59
CA SER A 129 24.03 -1.05 -17.28
C SER A 129 23.33 0.21 -16.77
N GLU A 130 22.61 0.94 -17.63
CA GLU A 130 21.89 2.18 -17.28
C GLU A 130 20.39 1.97 -17.17
N LEU A 131 19.91 0.73 -17.36
CA LEU A 131 18.51 0.37 -17.23
C LEU A 131 18.22 -0.24 -15.86
N TRP A 132 17.20 0.31 -15.21
CA TRP A 132 16.80 -0.05 -13.85
C TRP A 132 15.34 -0.50 -13.83
N SER A 133 15.05 -1.63 -13.18
CA SER A 133 13.68 -1.99 -12.83
C SER A 133 13.30 -1.33 -11.49
N VAL A 134 12.07 -0.87 -11.36
CA VAL A 134 11.58 -0.16 -10.16
C VAL A 134 10.70 -1.07 -9.32
N HIS A 135 11.12 -1.31 -8.09
CA HIS A 135 10.34 -2.03 -7.10
C HIS A 135 9.74 -1.04 -6.09
N LEU A 136 8.42 -0.85 -6.12
CA LEU A 136 7.68 -0.04 -5.17
C LEU A 136 7.79 -0.67 -3.79
N ALA A 137 8.31 0.08 -2.81
CA ALA A 137 8.39 -0.36 -1.42
C ALA A 137 7.03 -0.21 -0.69
N ALA A 138 5.92 -0.21 -1.42
CA ALA A 138 4.59 -0.10 -0.87
C ALA A 138 4.28 -1.27 0.07
N ARG A 139 3.29 -1.07 0.96
CA ARG A 139 2.70 -2.19 1.68
C ARG A 139 2.08 -3.14 0.65
N PRO A 140 2.15 -4.46 0.88
CA PRO A 140 1.76 -5.44 -0.14
C PRO A 140 0.33 -5.24 -0.65
N GLN A 141 -0.55 -4.80 0.24
CA GLN A 141 -1.97 -4.67 -0.03
C GLN A 141 -2.41 -3.21 0.07
N VAL A 142 -3.06 -2.74 -0.98
CA VAL A 142 -3.32 -1.33 -1.28
C VAL A 142 -4.76 -1.15 -1.76
N ASN A 143 -5.23 0.09 -1.74
CA ASN A 143 -6.37 0.54 -2.48
C ASN A 143 -5.88 1.34 -3.70
N LEU A 144 -6.50 1.11 -4.86
CA LEU A 144 -6.15 1.76 -6.11
C LEU A 144 -7.16 2.86 -6.41
N ARG A 145 -6.71 4.11 -6.55
CA ARG A 145 -7.59 5.26 -6.83
C ARG A 145 -7.25 5.89 -8.17
N SER A 146 -8.23 6.05 -9.05
CA SER A 146 -8.08 6.78 -10.31
C SER A 146 -8.05 8.29 -10.08
N VAL A 147 -7.06 8.95 -10.68
CA VAL A 147 -6.91 10.41 -10.67
C VAL A 147 -7.96 11.10 -11.54
N GLY A 148 -8.24 10.54 -12.72
CA GLY A 148 -9.25 11.04 -13.66
C GLY A 148 -10.67 10.94 -13.09
N ARG A 149 -11.05 9.76 -12.60
CA ARG A 149 -12.40 9.52 -12.05
C ARG A 149 -12.60 10.04 -10.63
N LYS A 150 -11.52 10.20 -9.85
CA LYS A 150 -11.58 10.46 -8.40
C LYS A 150 -12.42 9.40 -7.68
N ARG A 151 -12.20 8.15 -8.04
CA ARG A 151 -12.89 6.95 -7.53
C ARG A 151 -11.90 5.83 -7.29
N PHE A 152 -12.27 4.93 -6.40
CA PHE A 152 -11.50 3.74 -6.06
C PHE A 152 -11.89 2.57 -6.95
N ALA A 153 -10.91 1.73 -7.24
CA ALA A 153 -11.14 0.44 -7.85
C ALA A 153 -11.78 -0.50 -6.82
N HIS A 154 -12.64 -1.39 -7.29
CA HIS A 154 -13.18 -2.49 -6.51
C HIS A 154 -13.54 -3.66 -7.41
N LEU A 155 -13.63 -4.86 -6.83
CA LEU A 155 -14.11 -6.06 -7.50
C LEU A 155 -15.61 -5.90 -7.80
N SER A 156 -16.01 -6.14 -9.04
CA SER A 156 -17.41 -6.14 -9.46
C SER A 156 -18.24 -7.21 -8.74
N ASP A 157 -19.57 -7.01 -8.66
CA ASP A 157 -20.51 -7.97 -8.06
C ASP A 157 -20.44 -9.37 -8.70
N SER A 158 -20.15 -9.43 -10.01
CA SER A 158 -19.96 -10.68 -10.75
C SER A 158 -18.59 -11.34 -10.52
N GLN A 159 -17.70 -10.68 -9.78
CA GLN A 159 -16.38 -11.15 -9.39
C GLN A 159 -15.42 -11.50 -10.57
N ASP A 160 -15.67 -10.94 -11.76
CA ASP A 160 -14.92 -11.23 -12.99
C ASP A 160 -14.29 -9.99 -13.63
N GLU A 161 -14.59 -8.79 -13.12
CA GLU A 161 -14.07 -7.50 -13.57
C GLU A 161 -13.68 -6.60 -12.39
N ILE A 162 -12.84 -5.60 -12.66
CA ILE A 162 -12.55 -4.51 -11.72
C ILE A 162 -13.24 -3.24 -12.23
N HIS A 163 -14.09 -2.63 -11.41
CA HIS A 163 -14.75 -1.35 -11.70
C HIS A 163 -14.10 -0.23 -10.90
N VAL A 164 -14.10 1.00 -11.42
CA VAL A 164 -13.43 2.16 -10.79
C VAL A 164 -14.40 3.32 -10.60
N ASP A 165 -15.41 3.07 -9.77
CA ASP A 165 -16.50 3.99 -9.45
C ASP A 165 -16.84 4.05 -7.94
N ALA A 166 -16.14 3.29 -7.09
CA ALA A 166 -16.32 3.34 -5.63
C ALA A 166 -15.91 4.71 -5.04
N ASN A 167 -16.76 5.29 -4.19
CA ASN A 167 -16.50 6.60 -3.58
C ASN A 167 -15.42 6.54 -2.49
N ILE A 168 -15.39 5.44 -1.75
CA ILE A 168 -14.47 5.17 -0.64
C ILE A 168 -13.97 3.71 -0.75
N PRO A 169 -12.76 3.39 -0.25
CA PRO A 169 -12.23 2.04 -0.29
C PRO A 169 -12.74 1.23 0.92
N TRP A 170 -14.01 0.84 0.91
CA TRP A 170 -14.67 0.10 2.01
C TRP A 170 -15.02 -1.31 1.57
N GLY A 171 -14.85 -2.28 2.47
CA GLY A 171 -15.10 -3.69 2.17
C GLY A 171 -13.87 -4.42 1.60
N GLU A 172 -14.04 -5.73 1.40
CA GLU A 172 -13.01 -6.62 0.87
C GLU A 172 -12.78 -6.47 -0.63
N ASP A 173 -13.79 -6.04 -1.37
CA ASP A 173 -13.76 -5.85 -2.83
C ASP A 173 -12.80 -4.73 -3.26
N THR A 174 -12.48 -3.79 -2.36
CA THR A 174 -11.51 -2.70 -2.62
C THR A 174 -10.06 -3.09 -2.33
N LEU A 175 -9.79 -4.32 -1.88
CA LEU A 175 -8.46 -4.83 -1.56
C LEU A 175 -7.74 -5.34 -2.81
N PHE A 176 -6.59 -4.75 -3.11
CA PHE A 176 -5.71 -5.22 -4.17
C PHE A 176 -4.30 -5.48 -3.64
N THR A 177 -3.62 -6.44 -4.24
CA THR A 177 -2.19 -6.69 -4.03
C THR A 177 -1.46 -6.34 -5.31
N LEU A 178 -0.55 -5.37 -5.25
CA LEU A 178 0.30 -5.02 -6.39
C LEU A 178 1.56 -5.87 -6.34
N GLU A 179 1.55 -6.98 -7.07
CA GLU A 179 2.59 -8.01 -7.01
C GLU A 179 3.77 -7.67 -7.89
N PHE A 180 4.95 -7.49 -7.31
CA PHE A 180 6.19 -7.34 -8.06
C PHE A 180 6.73 -8.71 -8.53
N ARG A 181 6.89 -8.88 -9.84
CA ARG A 181 7.41 -10.09 -10.49
C ARG A 181 8.84 -9.87 -10.94
N ALA A 182 9.79 -10.13 -10.04
CA ALA A 182 11.22 -9.91 -10.29
C ALA A 182 11.78 -10.82 -11.39
N ASP A 183 11.22 -12.02 -11.53
CA ASP A 183 11.51 -13.03 -12.54
C ASP A 183 10.97 -12.66 -13.94
N GLU A 184 9.95 -11.80 -13.99
CA GLU A 184 9.33 -11.30 -15.23
C GLU A 184 9.74 -9.85 -15.50
N GLU A 185 11.05 -9.60 -15.53
CA GLU A 185 11.68 -8.30 -15.83
C GLU A 185 11.34 -7.15 -14.85
N GLY A 186 10.74 -7.47 -13.69
CA GLY A 186 10.31 -6.47 -12.71
C GLY A 186 8.98 -5.81 -13.06
N ARG A 187 8.10 -6.53 -13.76
CA ARG A 187 6.70 -6.11 -14.00
C ARG A 187 5.84 -6.33 -12.76
N TYR A 188 4.62 -5.83 -12.82
CA TYR A 188 3.62 -5.96 -11.78
C TYR A 188 2.38 -6.70 -12.27
N ALA A 189 1.78 -7.49 -11.38
CA ALA A 189 0.44 -8.02 -11.56
C ALA A 189 -0.51 -7.39 -10.54
N LEU A 190 -1.74 -7.10 -10.96
CA LEU A 190 -2.79 -6.61 -10.06
C LEU A 190 -3.64 -7.80 -9.61
N HIS A 191 -3.52 -8.16 -8.33
CA HIS A 191 -4.14 -9.33 -7.72
C HIS A 191 -5.29 -8.93 -6.80
N THR A 192 -6.48 -9.49 -7.03
CA THR A 192 -7.74 -9.12 -6.35
C THR A 192 -7.99 -9.94 -5.09
N CYS A 193 -8.95 -9.49 -4.27
CA CYS A 193 -9.34 -10.18 -3.03
C CYS A 193 -9.90 -11.60 -3.22
N ASN A 194 -10.45 -11.92 -4.40
CA ASN A 194 -10.91 -13.27 -4.75
C ASN A 194 -9.81 -14.16 -5.38
N ASN A 195 -8.54 -13.79 -5.17
CA ASN A 195 -7.36 -14.53 -5.58
C ASN A 195 -7.25 -14.71 -7.11
N ARG A 196 -7.50 -13.64 -7.87
CA ARG A 196 -7.40 -13.59 -9.34
C ARG A 196 -6.59 -12.40 -9.83
N TYR A 197 -6.10 -12.50 -11.06
CA TYR A 197 -5.22 -11.51 -11.68
C TYR A 197 -5.94 -10.74 -12.78
N LEU A 198 -5.78 -9.42 -12.82
CA LEU A 198 -6.28 -8.61 -13.92
C LEU A 198 -5.52 -8.92 -15.21
N ASN A 199 -6.23 -9.34 -16.26
CA ASN A 199 -5.75 -9.38 -17.63
C ASN A 199 -5.92 -8.00 -18.29
N SER A 200 -4.99 -7.62 -19.18
CA SER A 200 -5.05 -6.40 -19.99
C SER A 200 -6.39 -6.19 -20.73
N ASN A 201 -7.13 -7.25 -21.05
CA ASN A 201 -8.45 -7.16 -21.68
C ASN A 201 -9.60 -6.70 -20.73
N GLY A 202 -9.36 -6.67 -19.42
CA GLY A 202 -10.31 -6.27 -18.37
C GLY A 202 -10.96 -7.41 -17.59
N LYS A 203 -10.67 -8.67 -17.93
CA LYS A 203 -11.18 -9.86 -17.21
C LYS A 203 -10.18 -10.35 -16.17
N LEU A 204 -10.69 -11.16 -15.24
CA LEU A 204 -9.90 -11.76 -14.16
C LEU A 204 -9.54 -13.22 -14.45
N GLU A 205 -8.26 -13.54 -14.28
CA GLU A 205 -7.67 -14.86 -14.54
C GLU A 205 -7.25 -15.55 -13.24
N VAL A 206 -7.38 -16.88 -13.17
CA VAL A 206 -6.96 -17.65 -11.98
C VAL A 206 -5.45 -17.74 -11.87
N ARG A 207 -4.73 -17.73 -13.00
CA ARG A 207 -3.27 -17.74 -13.04
C ARG A 207 -2.77 -16.43 -13.62
N CYS A 208 -1.67 -15.93 -13.08
CA CYS A 208 -0.97 -14.81 -13.68
C CYS A 208 -0.35 -15.28 -15.01
N THR A 209 -0.80 -14.69 -16.12
CA THR A 209 -0.25 -14.93 -17.47
C THR A 209 0.55 -13.70 -17.93
N GLU A 210 1.21 -13.78 -19.08
CA GLU A 210 1.94 -12.63 -19.64
C GLU A 210 1.05 -11.39 -19.84
N ASP A 211 -0.24 -11.60 -20.15
CA ASP A 211 -1.20 -10.51 -20.36
C ASP A 211 -1.74 -9.93 -19.05
N CYS A 212 -1.34 -10.48 -17.90
CA CYS A 212 -1.60 -9.95 -16.56
C CYS A 212 -0.45 -9.06 -16.04
N LEU A 213 0.61 -8.89 -16.83
CA LEU A 213 1.83 -8.18 -16.42
C LEU A 213 1.87 -6.75 -16.97
N PHE A 214 2.13 -5.80 -16.09
CA PHE A 214 2.18 -4.38 -16.38
C PHE A 214 3.49 -3.76 -15.88
N SER A 215 4.15 -2.93 -16.68
CA SER A 215 5.24 -2.09 -16.19
C SER A 215 4.70 -0.88 -15.44
N ALA A 216 5.35 -0.53 -14.33
CA ALA A 216 5.04 0.66 -13.56
C ALA A 216 5.79 1.88 -14.11
N GLU A 217 5.04 2.92 -14.47
CA GLU A 217 5.58 4.21 -14.90
C GLU A 217 5.21 5.30 -13.90
N TYR A 218 6.14 6.24 -13.71
CA TYR A 218 5.98 7.37 -12.83
C TYR A 218 5.64 8.65 -13.60
N HIS A 219 4.58 9.32 -13.20
CA HIS A 219 4.11 10.56 -13.80
C HIS A 219 3.67 11.54 -12.69
N SER A 220 4.52 12.52 -12.37
CA SER A 220 4.23 13.58 -11.38
C SER A 220 3.61 13.10 -10.06
N GLY A 221 4.13 11.99 -9.51
CA GLY A 221 3.67 11.39 -8.24
C GLY A 221 2.62 10.27 -8.40
N HIS A 222 2.14 10.05 -9.63
CA HIS A 222 1.12 9.06 -9.95
C HIS A 222 1.69 7.87 -10.72
N LEU A 223 0.99 6.75 -10.60
CA LEU A 223 1.31 5.48 -11.23
C LEU A 223 0.51 5.36 -12.52
N ALA A 224 1.20 5.03 -13.62
CA ALA A 224 0.58 4.47 -14.80
C ALA A 224 1.04 3.00 -14.96
N LEU A 225 0.14 2.13 -15.40
CA LEU A 225 0.42 0.72 -15.61
C LEU A 225 0.28 0.41 -17.10
N ARG A 226 1.38 -0.02 -17.72
CA ARG A 226 1.47 -0.27 -19.17
C ARG A 226 1.64 -1.75 -19.45
N ASP A 227 0.84 -2.29 -20.35
CA ASP A 227 0.91 -3.70 -20.74
C ASP A 227 2.04 -3.98 -21.74
N ARG A 228 2.19 -5.26 -22.10
CA ARG A 228 3.19 -5.74 -23.07
C ARG A 228 3.04 -5.16 -24.49
N HIS A 229 1.85 -4.69 -24.85
CA HIS A 229 1.55 -4.09 -26.15
C HIS A 229 1.79 -2.58 -26.14
N GLY A 230 2.22 -2.05 -25.00
CA GLY A 230 2.49 -0.63 -24.81
C GLY A 230 1.24 0.19 -24.53
N LEU A 231 0.10 -0.44 -24.21
CA LEU A 231 -1.14 0.24 -23.86
C LEU A 231 -1.26 0.41 -22.35
N TYR A 232 -1.89 1.49 -21.92
CA TYR A 232 -2.08 1.84 -20.52
C TYR A 232 -3.45 1.38 -20.01
N LEU A 233 -3.45 0.90 -18.77
CA LEU A 233 -4.66 0.66 -18.00
C LEU A 233 -5.39 1.98 -17.76
N SER A 234 -6.68 2.01 -18.07
CA SER A 234 -7.57 3.07 -17.61
C SER A 234 -8.99 2.56 -17.38
N PRO A 235 -9.79 3.29 -16.59
CA PRO A 235 -11.20 2.96 -16.40
C PRO A 235 -12.03 3.28 -17.65
N ILE A 236 -12.68 2.30 -18.29
CA ILE A 236 -13.37 2.47 -19.59
C ILE A 236 -14.89 2.26 -19.50
N GLY A 237 -15.64 3.10 -20.21
CA GLY A 237 -17.09 2.95 -20.39
C GLY A 237 -17.91 3.36 -19.16
N SER A 238 -19.23 3.18 -19.24
CA SER A 238 -20.17 3.57 -18.18
C SER A 238 -19.99 2.79 -16.88
N LYS A 239 -19.56 1.53 -16.96
CA LYS A 239 -19.23 0.66 -15.81
C LYS A 239 -17.83 0.87 -15.25
N ALA A 240 -17.07 1.79 -15.83
CA ALA A 240 -15.71 2.06 -15.39
C ALA A 240 -14.75 0.86 -15.34
N VAL A 241 -14.88 -0.10 -16.27
CA VAL A 241 -14.08 -1.33 -16.29
C VAL A 241 -12.61 -1.00 -16.50
N LEU A 242 -11.74 -1.45 -15.58
CA LEU A 242 -10.31 -1.25 -15.66
C LEU A 242 -9.70 -2.19 -16.70
N LYS A 243 -9.14 -1.65 -17.79
CA LYS A 243 -8.48 -2.44 -18.84
C LYS A 243 -7.51 -1.61 -19.66
N SER A 244 -6.64 -2.26 -20.42
CA SER A 244 -5.70 -1.61 -21.32
C SER A 244 -6.41 -1.10 -22.57
N ARG A 245 -6.17 0.17 -22.93
CA ARG A 245 -6.70 0.73 -24.19
C ARG A 245 -5.88 1.89 -24.75
N SER A 246 -5.38 2.75 -23.89
CA SER A 246 -4.79 4.03 -24.30
C SER A 246 -3.31 3.87 -24.68
N GLN A 247 -2.85 4.57 -25.72
CA GLN A 247 -1.42 4.59 -26.10
C GLN A 247 -0.63 5.69 -25.37
N THR A 248 -1.32 6.62 -24.73
CA THR A 248 -0.75 7.79 -24.08
C THR A 248 -1.28 7.92 -22.67
N VAL A 249 -0.45 8.41 -21.75
CA VAL A 249 -0.86 8.69 -20.38
C VAL A 249 -1.53 10.06 -20.31
N THR A 250 -2.81 10.05 -19.94
CA THR A 250 -3.55 11.24 -19.51
C THR A 250 -4.00 11.06 -18.07
N ARG A 251 -4.82 11.97 -17.53
CA ARG A 251 -5.33 11.83 -16.16
C ARG A 251 -6.13 10.54 -15.93
N ASP A 252 -6.69 9.94 -16.97
CA ASP A 252 -7.49 8.71 -16.86
C ASP A 252 -6.65 7.45 -16.64
N GLU A 253 -5.40 7.46 -17.10
CA GLU A 253 -4.41 6.38 -16.93
C GLU A 253 -3.59 6.50 -15.64
N LEU A 254 -3.81 7.58 -14.86
CA LEU A 254 -3.07 7.85 -13.63
C LEU A 254 -3.81 7.35 -12.40
N PHE A 255 -3.06 6.68 -11.53
CA PHE A 255 -3.55 6.13 -10.27
C PHE A 255 -2.69 6.59 -9.08
N SER A 256 -3.31 6.67 -7.91
CA SER A 256 -2.62 6.70 -6.63
C SER A 256 -2.83 5.38 -5.89
N LEU A 257 -1.78 4.96 -5.18
CA LEU A 257 -1.83 3.81 -4.28
C LEU A 257 -1.99 4.33 -2.85
N GLU A 258 -3.03 3.88 -2.18
CA GLU A 258 -3.27 4.14 -0.76
C GLU A 258 -3.09 2.84 0.03
N ASP A 259 -2.54 2.93 1.24
CA ASP A 259 -2.43 1.76 2.11
C ASP A 259 -3.83 1.23 2.46
N SER A 260 -4.08 -0.07 2.21
CA SER A 260 -5.31 -0.69 2.69
C SER A 260 -5.20 -0.88 4.20
N LEU A 261 -5.91 -0.05 4.97
CA LEU A 261 -5.96 -0.19 6.43
C LEU A 261 -6.92 -1.32 6.83
N PRO A 262 -6.68 -2.00 7.96
CA PRO A 262 -7.56 -3.07 8.43
C PRO A 262 -8.97 -2.54 8.64
N GLN A 263 -9.97 -3.24 8.11
CA GLN A 263 -11.38 -3.00 8.37
C GLN A 263 -11.96 -4.20 9.08
N ALA A 264 -12.68 -3.96 10.17
CA ALA A 264 -13.13 -4.99 11.07
C ALA A 264 -14.60 -4.85 11.42
N SER A 265 -15.22 -5.97 11.75
CA SER A 265 -16.51 -6.03 12.45
C SER A 265 -16.33 -6.67 13.82
N PHE A 266 -17.26 -6.37 14.72
CA PHE A 266 -17.22 -6.81 16.11
C PHE A 266 -18.56 -7.41 16.50
N ILE A 267 -18.54 -8.59 17.12
CA ILE A 267 -19.73 -9.25 17.68
C ILE A 267 -19.69 -9.10 19.20
N ALA A 268 -20.72 -8.55 19.81
CA ALA A 268 -20.80 -8.48 21.27
C ALA A 268 -21.08 -9.88 21.86
N ALA A 269 -20.29 -10.31 22.85
CA ALA A 269 -20.45 -11.63 23.47
C ALA A 269 -21.80 -11.77 24.18
N LEU A 270 -22.32 -10.69 24.77
CA LEU A 270 -23.59 -10.68 25.52
C LEU A 270 -24.80 -11.16 24.72
N ASN A 271 -24.90 -10.81 23.44
CA ASN A 271 -26.10 -11.03 22.64
C ASN A 271 -25.84 -11.59 21.23
N SER A 272 -24.57 -11.86 20.90
CA SER A 272 -24.14 -12.37 19.61
C SER A 272 -24.56 -11.51 18.41
N LYS A 273 -24.74 -10.20 18.60
CA LYS A 273 -25.07 -9.23 17.54
C LYS A 273 -23.85 -8.43 17.12
N TYR A 274 -23.82 -8.03 15.84
CA TYR A 274 -22.80 -7.13 15.34
C TYR A 274 -22.99 -5.72 15.85
N VAL A 275 -21.87 -5.10 16.18
CA VAL A 275 -21.77 -3.69 16.48
C VAL A 275 -21.98 -2.88 15.20
N SER A 276 -22.81 -1.86 15.30
CA SER A 276 -23.37 -1.12 14.18
C SER A 276 -23.57 0.36 14.51
N VAL A 277 -23.50 1.20 13.48
CA VAL A 277 -23.94 2.61 13.49
C VAL A 277 -25.21 2.86 12.66
N LYS A 278 -25.94 1.80 12.30
CA LYS A 278 -27.12 1.87 11.43
C LYS A 278 -28.31 2.61 12.07
N GLN A 279 -28.42 2.58 13.41
CA GLN A 279 -29.53 3.18 14.15
C GLN A 279 -29.34 4.67 14.49
N GLY A 280 -28.25 5.29 14.03
CA GLY A 280 -27.97 6.70 14.25
C GLY A 280 -26.57 6.92 14.79
N VAL A 281 -26.43 7.93 15.65
CA VAL A 281 -25.11 8.32 16.18
C VAL A 281 -24.58 7.39 17.26
N ASP A 282 -25.46 6.70 18.00
CA ASP A 282 -25.03 5.77 19.04
C ASP A 282 -24.52 4.47 18.43
N VAL A 283 -23.42 3.96 18.98
CA VAL A 283 -22.87 2.66 18.59
C VAL A 283 -23.60 1.55 19.34
N THR A 284 -24.15 0.58 18.60
CA THR A 284 -25.04 -0.45 19.15
C THR A 284 -24.75 -1.84 18.58
N ALA A 285 -24.73 -2.88 19.42
CA ALA A 285 -24.68 -4.29 19.02
C ALA A 285 -26.09 -4.87 18.84
N ASN A 286 -26.63 -4.81 17.62
CA ASN A 286 -28.01 -5.22 17.33
C ASN A 286 -28.27 -5.77 15.92
N GLN A 287 -27.25 -5.88 15.06
CA GLN A 287 -27.43 -6.41 13.70
C GLN A 287 -27.09 -7.90 13.62
N ASP A 288 -27.68 -8.58 12.65
CA ASP A 288 -27.49 -10.01 12.35
C ASP A 288 -26.53 -10.27 11.19
N GLU A 289 -26.21 -9.23 10.42
CA GLU A 289 -25.38 -9.31 9.22
C GLU A 289 -24.37 -8.17 9.21
N ILE A 290 -23.27 -8.37 8.49
CA ILE A 290 -22.24 -7.35 8.29
C ILE A 290 -22.57 -6.61 7.00
N GLY A 291 -22.86 -5.32 7.11
CA GLY A 291 -22.83 -4.39 5.99
C GLY A 291 -21.81 -3.28 6.21
N GLU A 292 -22.00 -2.18 5.48
CA GLU A 292 -21.17 -0.99 5.58
C GLU A 292 -21.17 -0.36 6.99
N ASN A 293 -22.29 -0.42 7.69
CA ASN A 293 -22.47 0.19 9.02
C ASN A 293 -21.92 -0.68 10.17
N GLU A 294 -21.57 -1.93 9.88
CA GLU A 294 -20.99 -2.90 10.83
C GLU A 294 -19.50 -3.12 10.56
N THR A 295 -18.97 -2.46 9.54
CA THR A 295 -17.56 -2.47 9.16
C THR A 295 -16.93 -1.17 9.61
N PHE A 296 -15.79 -1.24 10.30
CA PHE A 296 -15.06 -0.08 10.82
C PHE A 296 -13.59 -0.16 10.41
N GLN A 297 -13.06 0.94 9.86
CA GLN A 297 -11.63 1.03 9.58
C GLN A 297 -10.87 1.30 10.87
N LEU A 298 -9.87 0.45 11.16
CA LEU A 298 -9.03 0.54 12.34
C LEU A 298 -7.76 1.33 12.01
N GLU A 299 -7.58 2.43 12.73
CA GLU A 299 -6.45 3.33 12.54
C GLU A 299 -5.63 3.41 13.83
N PHE A 300 -4.39 2.92 13.76
CA PHE A 300 -3.49 2.95 14.90
C PHE A 300 -2.83 4.32 15.05
N ASP A 301 -2.93 4.90 16.24
CA ASP A 301 -2.18 6.07 16.63
C ASP A 301 -0.85 5.64 17.26
N TRP A 302 0.26 5.87 16.54
CA TRP A 302 1.59 5.49 16.99
C TRP A 302 2.12 6.31 18.18
N SER A 303 1.53 7.47 18.46
CA SER A 303 1.95 8.33 19.57
C SER A 303 1.25 7.96 20.87
N ALA A 304 -0.04 7.63 20.79
CA ALA A 304 -0.86 7.23 21.93
C ALA A 304 -0.87 5.71 22.14
N HIS A 305 -0.39 4.91 21.17
CA HIS A 305 -0.51 3.46 21.14
C HIS A 305 -1.96 2.95 21.29
N ARG A 306 -2.91 3.67 20.67
CA ARG A 306 -4.36 3.39 20.74
C ARG A 306 -4.99 3.37 19.35
N TRP A 307 -6.18 2.78 19.26
CA TRP A 307 -6.92 2.60 18.00
C TRP A 307 -8.08 3.57 17.89
N ALA A 308 -8.26 4.16 16.71
CA ALA A 308 -9.50 4.83 16.33
C ALA A 308 -10.32 3.90 15.41
N LEU A 309 -11.64 3.94 15.55
CA LEU A 309 -12.57 3.19 14.71
C LEU A 309 -13.35 4.17 13.83
N ARG A 310 -13.06 4.19 12.53
CA ARG A 310 -13.68 5.08 11.56
C ARG A 310 -14.86 4.40 10.87
N THR A 311 -15.91 5.14 10.56
CA THR A 311 -17.10 4.70 9.82
C THR A 311 -17.03 5.14 8.34
N THR A 312 -17.94 4.62 7.51
CA THR A 312 -18.10 5.05 6.11
C THR A 312 -18.41 6.54 5.95
N GLN A 313 -18.99 7.16 6.97
CA GLN A 313 -19.31 8.59 6.99
C GLN A 313 -18.14 9.49 7.45
N ASP A 314 -16.93 8.92 7.53
CA ASP A 314 -15.73 9.61 8.01
C ASP A 314 -15.88 10.14 9.45
N ARG A 315 -16.62 9.39 10.26
CA ARG A 315 -16.79 9.66 11.69
C ARG A 315 -16.05 8.62 12.50
N TYR A 316 -15.58 9.01 13.67
CA TYR A 316 -14.94 8.10 14.61
C TYR A 316 -15.87 7.77 15.76
N TRP A 317 -15.79 6.53 16.23
CA TRP A 317 -16.30 6.18 17.56
C TRP A 317 -15.67 7.11 18.59
N CYS A 318 -16.48 7.62 19.50
CA CYS A 318 -16.09 8.63 20.46
C CYS A 318 -16.82 8.42 21.78
N LEU A 319 -16.10 8.51 22.88
CA LEU A 319 -16.65 8.54 24.23
C LEU A 319 -17.40 9.86 24.46
N SER A 320 -18.69 9.77 24.73
CA SER A 320 -19.50 10.92 25.15
C SER A 320 -19.36 11.19 26.65
N THR A 321 -19.75 12.40 27.08
CA THR A 321 -19.74 12.81 28.50
C THR A 321 -20.58 11.88 29.40
N GLY A 322 -21.66 11.29 28.86
CA GLY A 322 -22.51 10.32 29.58
C GLY A 322 -21.96 8.89 29.61
N GLY A 323 -20.74 8.67 29.09
CA GLY A 323 -20.11 7.35 28.99
C GLY A 323 -20.58 6.51 27.80
N GLY A 324 -21.58 6.96 27.03
CA GLY A 324 -22.03 6.27 25.81
C GLY A 324 -21.02 6.42 24.68
N ILE A 325 -20.94 5.42 23.79
CA ILE A 325 -20.08 5.45 22.62
C ILE A 325 -20.89 5.88 21.39
N GLN A 326 -20.39 6.90 20.69
CA GLN A 326 -21.08 7.51 19.55
C GLN A 326 -20.14 7.70 18.36
N ALA A 327 -20.64 7.52 17.14
CA ALA A 327 -19.93 7.81 15.89
C ALA A 327 -19.98 9.30 15.52
N THR A 328 -19.51 10.16 16.42
CA THR A 328 -19.55 11.63 16.29
C THR A 328 -18.17 12.30 16.29
N GLY A 329 -17.09 11.53 16.38
CA GLY A 329 -15.73 12.08 16.27
C GLY A 329 -15.46 12.59 14.86
N ASN A 330 -14.99 13.84 14.72
CA ASN A 330 -14.47 14.39 13.45
C ASN A 330 -12.94 14.27 13.33
N ARG A 331 -12.28 13.80 14.38
CA ARG A 331 -10.83 13.65 14.47
C ARG A 331 -10.49 12.60 15.52
N ARG A 332 -9.26 12.11 15.49
CA ARG A 332 -8.69 11.17 16.47
C ARG A 332 -8.29 11.89 17.75
N SER A 333 -9.26 12.49 18.45
CA SER A 333 -9.05 13.03 19.80
C SER A 333 -8.89 11.91 20.83
N ALA A 334 -8.45 12.23 22.05
CA ALA A 334 -8.29 11.25 23.12
C ALA A 334 -9.56 10.40 23.34
N ASP A 335 -10.75 11.00 23.28
CA ASP A 335 -12.04 10.32 23.44
C ASP A 335 -12.43 9.43 22.25
N ALA A 336 -11.76 9.58 21.10
CA ALA A 336 -11.96 8.76 19.90
C ALA A 336 -10.93 7.62 19.78
N LEU A 337 -10.10 7.45 20.82
CA LEU A 337 -9.05 6.45 20.87
C LEU A 337 -9.34 5.41 21.97
N PHE A 338 -9.14 4.15 21.62
CA PHE A 338 -9.41 2.99 22.46
C PHE A 338 -8.20 2.07 22.54
N GLU A 339 -7.93 1.53 23.71
CA GLU A 339 -7.00 0.39 23.85
C GLU A 339 -7.78 -0.90 23.55
N LEU A 340 -7.17 -1.81 22.80
CA LEU A 340 -7.71 -3.14 22.53
C LEU A 340 -6.97 -4.16 23.39
N GLU A 341 -7.67 -4.78 24.32
CA GLU A 341 -7.16 -5.81 25.23
C GLU A 341 -7.57 -7.19 24.70
N TRP A 342 -6.60 -7.90 24.12
CA TRP A 342 -6.81 -9.23 23.57
C TRP A 342 -6.77 -10.30 24.64
N HIS A 343 -7.78 -11.16 24.64
CA HIS A 343 -7.92 -12.27 25.56
C HIS A 343 -7.52 -13.59 24.89
N GLY A 344 -7.02 -14.54 25.68
CA GLY A 344 -6.55 -15.83 25.16
C GLY A 344 -7.66 -16.73 24.58
N ASP A 345 -8.93 -16.37 24.78
CA ASP A 345 -10.11 -17.06 24.24
C ASP A 345 -10.58 -16.49 22.88
N GLY A 346 -9.79 -15.59 22.27
CA GLY A 346 -10.11 -14.96 20.99
C GLY A 346 -11.05 -13.76 21.10
N SER A 347 -11.51 -13.40 22.31
CA SER A 347 -12.26 -12.17 22.54
C SER A 347 -11.33 -10.96 22.74
N VAL A 348 -11.88 -9.76 22.56
CA VAL A 348 -11.21 -8.49 22.79
C VAL A 348 -12.11 -7.57 23.61
N SER A 349 -11.52 -6.78 24.51
CA SER A 349 -12.21 -5.69 25.21
C SER A 349 -11.64 -4.35 24.76
N PHE A 350 -12.49 -3.32 24.78
CA PHE A 350 -12.07 -1.95 24.47
C PHE A 350 -12.00 -1.14 25.75
N ARG A 351 -10.89 -0.46 26.00
CA ARG A 351 -10.76 0.54 27.07
C ARG A 351 -10.83 1.94 26.48
N ALA A 352 -11.75 2.75 26.99
CA ALA A 352 -11.92 4.13 26.56
C ALA A 352 -10.99 5.08 27.35
N ASN A 353 -10.99 6.35 26.95
CA ASN A 353 -10.16 7.39 27.54
C ASN A 353 -10.45 7.69 29.03
N ASN A 354 -11.64 7.34 29.52
CA ASN A 354 -11.98 7.43 30.94
C ASN A 354 -11.42 6.27 31.79
N GLY A 355 -10.61 5.39 31.20
CA GLY A 355 -10.03 4.21 31.86
C GLY A 355 -10.97 3.02 31.98
N LYS A 356 -12.24 3.15 31.57
CA LYS A 356 -13.25 2.10 31.70
C LYS A 356 -13.38 1.27 30.43
N LEU A 357 -13.80 0.03 30.59
CA LEU A 357 -14.11 -0.88 29.51
C LEU A 357 -15.50 -0.59 28.92
N LEU A 358 -15.60 -0.75 27.60
CA LEU A 358 -16.87 -0.72 26.88
C LEU A 358 -17.68 -1.96 27.25
N ALA A 359 -18.89 -1.74 27.76
CA ALA A 359 -19.88 -2.75 28.06
C ALA A 359 -21.09 -2.60 27.12
N THR A 360 -21.57 -3.73 26.60
CA THR A 360 -22.81 -3.81 25.84
C THR A 360 -23.98 -3.88 26.83
N LYS A 361 -24.95 -2.98 26.71
CA LYS A 361 -26.20 -3.06 27.49
C LYS A 361 -27.17 -4.07 26.86
N ARG A 362 -28.20 -4.50 27.61
CA ARG A 362 -29.27 -5.36 27.08
C ARG A 362 -30.00 -4.75 25.87
N SER A 363 -30.02 -3.42 25.77
CA SER A 363 -30.56 -2.67 24.63
C SER A 363 -29.62 -2.66 23.40
N GLY A 364 -28.43 -3.23 23.51
CA GLY A 364 -27.39 -3.23 22.47
C GLY A 364 -26.45 -2.02 22.54
N HIS A 365 -26.79 -0.92 23.21
CA HIS A 365 -25.92 0.25 23.26
C HIS A 365 -24.58 -0.03 23.98
N LEU A 366 -23.51 0.57 23.46
CA LEU A 366 -22.17 0.47 24.04
C LEU A 366 -21.90 1.66 24.98
N PHE A 367 -21.41 1.37 26.18
CA PHE A 367 -21.05 2.36 27.20
C PHE A 367 -19.71 2.02 27.87
N ALA A 368 -18.82 2.99 28.04
CA ALA A 368 -17.57 2.84 28.80
C ALA A 368 -17.82 2.99 30.31
N THR A 369 -18.35 1.94 30.93
CA THR A 369 -18.76 1.95 32.35
C THR A 369 -18.17 0.84 33.19
N ALA A 370 -17.60 -0.21 32.57
CA ALA A 370 -17.12 -1.38 33.29
C ALA A 370 -15.68 -1.19 33.80
N GLU A 371 -15.39 -1.72 34.99
CA GLU A 371 -14.06 -1.64 35.63
C GLU A 371 -13.25 -2.94 35.44
N ALA A 372 -13.91 -4.04 35.08
CA ALA A 372 -13.31 -5.35 34.92
C ALA A 372 -13.83 -6.06 33.68
N VAL A 373 -13.04 -7.03 33.18
CA VAL A 373 -13.41 -7.85 32.02
C VAL A 373 -14.51 -8.82 32.43
N GLU A 374 -15.68 -8.63 31.84
CA GLU A 374 -16.87 -9.46 31.99
C GLU A 374 -17.43 -9.84 30.61
N GLU A 375 -18.39 -10.77 30.56
CA GLU A 375 -19.07 -11.16 29.32
C GLU A 375 -19.67 -9.97 28.56
N THR A 376 -20.20 -8.97 29.28
CA THR A 376 -20.75 -7.74 28.67
C THR A 376 -19.71 -6.87 27.98
N THR A 377 -18.43 -7.04 28.33
CA THR A 377 -17.29 -6.25 27.83
C THR A 377 -16.45 -6.97 26.78
N LYS A 378 -16.84 -8.20 26.42
CA LYS A 378 -16.16 -9.02 25.43
C LYS A 378 -16.80 -8.83 24.06
N PHE A 379 -15.94 -8.69 23.06
CA PHE A 379 -16.29 -8.64 21.66
C PHE A 379 -15.45 -9.67 20.89
N TYR A 380 -16.01 -10.27 19.84
CA TYR A 380 -15.25 -11.09 18.91
C TYR A 380 -14.91 -10.26 17.67
N PHE A 381 -13.62 -10.27 17.31
CA PHE A 381 -13.08 -9.50 16.20
C PHE A 381 -13.09 -10.31 14.92
N TYR A 382 -13.51 -9.69 13.82
CA TYR A 382 -13.38 -10.25 12.49
C TYR A 382 -12.77 -9.23 11.53
N LEU A 383 -11.66 -9.60 10.88
CA LEU A 383 -10.98 -8.77 9.90
C LEU A 383 -11.64 -8.98 8.53
N ILE A 384 -12.38 -7.97 8.06
CA ILE A 384 -13.23 -8.04 6.87
C ILE A 384 -12.39 -7.99 5.61
N ASN A 385 -11.60 -6.93 5.44
CA ASN A 385 -10.95 -6.63 4.18
C ASN A 385 -9.62 -7.37 3.99
N ARG A 386 -9.52 -8.60 4.51
CA ARG A 386 -8.39 -9.52 4.31
C ARG A 386 -8.86 -10.97 4.14
N PRO A 387 -9.82 -11.28 3.23
CA PRO A 387 -10.10 -12.68 2.89
C PRO A 387 -8.82 -13.39 2.40
N ILE A 388 -7.96 -12.61 1.78
CA ILE A 388 -6.62 -12.94 1.38
C ILE A 388 -5.63 -12.02 2.09
N LEU A 389 -4.67 -12.60 2.79
CA LEU A 389 -3.64 -11.89 3.56
C LEU A 389 -2.25 -12.13 2.98
N VAL A 390 -1.50 -11.04 2.82
CA VAL A 390 -0.08 -11.07 2.49
C VAL A 390 0.73 -10.53 3.66
N LEU A 391 1.67 -11.33 4.16
CA LEU A 391 2.51 -10.97 5.29
C LEU A 391 3.91 -10.57 4.84
N LYS A 392 4.39 -9.45 5.36
CA LYS A 392 5.74 -8.92 5.13
C LYS A 392 6.32 -8.43 6.44
N CYS A 393 7.56 -8.80 6.72
CA CYS A 393 8.35 -8.26 7.83
C CYS A 393 9.60 -7.55 7.30
N GLU A 394 10.47 -7.11 8.20
CA GLU A 394 11.72 -6.41 7.84
C GLU A 394 12.68 -7.26 6.98
N GLN A 395 12.56 -8.59 7.04
CA GLN A 395 13.45 -9.49 6.30
C GLN A 395 12.92 -9.88 4.92
N GLY A 396 11.63 -9.66 4.65
CA GLY A 396 10.98 -10.01 3.39
C GLY A 396 9.53 -10.45 3.59
N PHE A 397 8.99 -11.12 2.57
CA PHE A 397 7.67 -11.72 2.62
C PHE A 397 7.68 -13.04 3.38
N VAL A 398 6.52 -13.40 3.92
CA VAL A 398 6.25 -14.74 4.42
C VAL A 398 5.84 -15.63 3.25
N GLY A 399 6.45 -16.81 3.17
CA GLY A 399 6.09 -17.81 2.18
C GLY A 399 6.70 -19.17 2.44
N TYR A 400 6.34 -20.16 1.65
CA TYR A 400 6.85 -21.52 1.79
C TYR A 400 8.34 -21.58 1.45
N ARG A 401 9.07 -22.41 2.20
CA ARG A 401 10.51 -22.62 1.97
C ARG A 401 10.78 -23.08 0.54
N ALA A 402 9.99 -24.04 0.07
CA ALA A 402 10.02 -24.60 -1.28
C ALA A 402 8.62 -25.08 -1.68
N PRO A 403 8.34 -25.27 -2.98
CA PRO A 403 7.07 -25.84 -3.44
C PRO A 403 6.76 -27.17 -2.73
N GLY A 404 5.55 -27.30 -2.19
CA GLY A 404 5.11 -28.50 -1.45
C GLY A 404 5.65 -28.62 -0.02
N SER A 405 6.42 -27.65 0.48
CA SER A 405 6.86 -27.61 1.88
C SER A 405 5.81 -26.93 2.76
N ASN A 406 5.50 -27.52 3.92
CA ASN A 406 4.65 -26.87 4.92
C ASN A 406 5.42 -25.90 5.84
N LYS A 407 6.72 -25.70 5.61
CA LYS A 407 7.55 -24.80 6.41
C LYS A 407 7.50 -23.39 5.83
N LEU A 408 7.07 -22.43 6.64
CA LEU A 408 7.10 -21.01 6.31
C LEU A 408 8.43 -20.37 6.68
N GLU A 409 8.86 -19.41 5.86
CA GLU A 409 10.01 -18.54 6.07
C GLU A 409 9.56 -17.08 5.85
N CYS A 410 10.20 -16.11 6.52
CA CYS A 410 9.82 -14.69 6.50
C CYS A 410 10.85 -13.78 5.81
N ASN A 411 11.69 -14.35 4.95
CA ASN A 411 12.76 -13.67 4.22
C ASN A 411 12.64 -13.86 2.70
N LYS A 412 11.42 -14.17 2.21
CA LYS A 412 11.17 -14.45 0.81
C LYS A 412 11.09 -13.15 0.00
N ALA A 413 11.45 -13.25 -1.28
CA ALA A 413 11.30 -12.14 -2.23
C ALA A 413 9.88 -12.07 -2.82
N ILE A 414 9.18 -13.20 -2.86
CA ILE A 414 7.79 -13.35 -3.33
C ILE A 414 6.94 -13.74 -2.11
N TYR A 415 5.70 -13.27 -2.08
CA TYR A 415 4.77 -13.62 -1.02
C TYR A 415 3.99 -14.91 -1.32
N GLU A 416 3.53 -15.56 -0.26
CA GLU A 416 2.43 -16.52 -0.36
C GLU A 416 1.13 -15.86 0.09
N THR A 417 0.05 -16.33 -0.53
CA THR A 417 -1.30 -15.90 -0.22
C THR A 417 -1.87 -16.74 0.92
N ILE A 418 -2.28 -16.11 2.01
CA ILE A 418 -2.93 -16.79 3.14
C ILE A 418 -4.43 -16.54 3.07
N LEU A 419 -5.22 -17.60 2.95
CA LEU A 419 -6.67 -17.53 3.09
C LEU A 419 -7.01 -17.33 4.57
N VAL A 420 -7.77 -16.27 4.87
CA VAL A 420 -8.24 -15.99 6.23
C VAL A 420 -9.69 -16.45 6.32
N GLU A 421 -9.89 -17.58 7.01
CA GLU A 421 -11.21 -18.13 7.24
C GLU A 421 -11.86 -17.50 8.47
N ARG A 422 -13.18 -17.32 8.36
CA ARG A 422 -14.02 -16.93 9.48
C ARG A 422 -14.50 -18.21 10.18
N ALA A 423 -14.12 -18.39 11.45
CA ALA A 423 -14.57 -19.50 12.29
C ALA A 423 -15.88 -19.21 13.00
#